data_AF-A0A6A5HQM8-F1
#
_entry.id   AF-A0A6A5HQM8-F1
#
_cell.length_a   1.000
_cell.length_b   1.000
_cell.length_c   1.000
_cell.angle_alpha   90.00
_cell.angle_beta   90.00
_cell.angle_gamma   90.00
#
_symmetry.space_group_name_H-M   'P 1'
#
loop_
_entity.id
_entity.type
_entity.pdbx_description
1 polymer ?
#
loop_
_entity_poly.entity_id
_entity_poly.type
_entity_poly.pdbx_seq_one_letter_code
_entity_poly.pdbx_strand_id
1 'polypeptide(L)'
;MTAPSAQAPQLTRRWSKVVVENRTGSYFKLQVLHEYTGEQTNDSGYIDFKPGDSKTIFEKVYFNTGLFTTGVDNWKVHGIRLIEVTPDSKWTKMIVGKYFIDGLPYKSGHGLLAQWKKHTLRADDDGQETVIKVFPTEVQFISPSGRSTTVFGTVGENIIPFSANPQQK
;
A
#
# COMPACT_ATOMS: atom_id res chain seq x y z
N MET A 1 35.56 2.60 -38.09
CA MET A 1 35.53 2.20 -36.67
C MET A 1 34.15 2.50 -36.14
N THR A 2 33.30 1.48 -35.97
CA THR A 2 31.96 1.61 -35.39
C THR A 2 32.07 1.46 -33.88
N ALA A 3 31.58 2.44 -33.14
CA ALA A 3 31.53 2.37 -31.68
C ALA A 3 30.72 1.14 -31.25
N PRO A 4 31.12 0.41 -30.20
CA PRO A 4 30.31 -0.68 -29.68
C PRO A 4 28.99 -0.08 -29.18
N SER A 5 27.88 -0.40 -29.86
CA SER A 5 26.56 -0.12 -29.33
C SER A 5 26.41 -0.94 -28.05
N ALA A 6 26.36 -0.28 -26.90
CA ALA A 6 26.03 -0.93 -25.64
C ALA A 6 24.62 -1.51 -25.79
N GLN A 7 24.56 -2.82 -26.05
CA GLN A 7 23.29 -3.52 -26.14
C GLN A 7 22.58 -3.35 -24.81
N ALA A 8 21.36 -2.79 -24.84
CA ALA A 8 20.58 -2.60 -23.63
C ALA A 8 20.45 -3.94 -22.89
N PRO A 9 20.66 -3.97 -21.55
CA PRO A 9 20.61 -5.22 -20.79
C PRO A 9 19.27 -5.94 -21.00
N GLN A 10 19.33 -7.24 -21.29
CA GLN A 10 18.15 -8.05 -21.57
C GLN A 10 17.21 -8.17 -20.35
N LEU A 11 17.80 -8.14 -19.15
CA LEU A 11 17.14 -8.06 -17.86
C LEU A 11 18.03 -7.28 -16.89
N THR A 12 17.45 -6.31 -16.18
CA THR A 12 18.13 -5.55 -15.13
C THR A 12 17.32 -5.63 -13.85
N ARG A 13 17.97 -6.13 -12.79
CA ARG A 13 17.44 -6.12 -11.43
C ARG A 13 17.51 -4.70 -10.86
N ARG A 14 16.39 -4.22 -10.33
CA ARG A 14 16.23 -2.87 -9.79
C ARG A 14 15.51 -2.91 -8.45
N TRP A 15 15.50 -1.80 -7.75
CA TRP A 15 14.75 -1.68 -6.50
C TRP A 15 14.13 -0.30 -6.32
N SER A 16 13.07 -0.22 -5.53
CA SER A 16 12.45 1.05 -5.11
C SER A 16 12.21 1.04 -3.61
N LYS A 17 12.35 2.20 -2.97
CA LYS A 17 11.94 2.40 -1.58
C LYS A 17 10.44 2.70 -1.55
N VAL A 18 9.72 2.16 -0.56
CA VAL A 18 8.27 2.36 -0.46
C VAL A 18 7.93 3.14 0.80
N VAL A 19 7.23 4.25 0.61
CA VAL A 19 6.74 5.14 1.67
C VAL A 19 5.22 5.14 1.65
N VAL A 20 4.58 5.06 2.82
CA VAL A 20 3.13 5.18 2.97
C VAL A 20 2.79 6.50 3.66
N GLU A 21 1.85 7.24 3.09
CA GLU A 21 1.26 8.43 3.68
C GLU A 21 -0.19 8.17 4.07
N ASN A 22 -0.52 8.38 5.34
CA ASN A 22 -1.90 8.32 5.82
C ASN A 22 -2.62 9.65 5.58
N ARG A 23 -3.40 9.72 4.50
CA ARG A 23 -4.23 10.86 4.10
C ARG A 23 -5.71 10.65 4.43
N THR A 24 -6.05 9.67 5.27
CA THR A 24 -7.45 9.35 5.63
C THR A 24 -8.08 10.35 6.61
N GLY A 25 -7.27 11.16 7.29
CA GLY A 25 -7.73 12.00 8.39
C GLY A 25 -8.05 11.22 9.68
N SER A 26 -7.85 9.90 9.71
CA SER A 26 -8.10 9.04 10.88
C SER A 26 -6.84 8.24 11.26
N TYR A 27 -6.82 7.72 12.48
CA TYR A 27 -5.81 6.74 12.88
C TYR A 27 -6.06 5.42 12.18
N PHE A 28 -5.01 4.78 11.66
CA PHE A 28 -5.10 3.51 10.96
C PHE A 28 -3.94 2.59 11.34
N LYS A 29 -4.19 1.28 11.38
CA LYS A 29 -3.14 0.29 11.13
C LYS A 29 -3.11 0.06 9.63
N LEU A 30 -1.96 0.19 8.97
CA LEU A 30 -1.80 -0.08 7.54
C LEU A 30 -0.78 -1.19 7.33
N GLN A 31 -1.06 -2.07 6.37
CA GLN A 31 -0.18 -3.12 5.88
C GLN A 31 -0.09 -3.01 4.36
N VAL A 32 1.11 -3.17 3.82
CA VAL A 32 1.34 -3.24 2.38
C VAL A 32 2.00 -4.55 2.04
N LEU A 33 1.48 -5.18 0.98
CA LEU A 33 2.09 -6.34 0.38
C LEU A 33 2.52 -6.00 -1.05
N HIS A 34 3.70 -6.45 -1.42
CA HIS A 34 4.26 -6.29 -2.75
C HIS A 34 4.75 -7.64 -3.28
N GLU A 35 4.47 -7.94 -4.54
CA GLU A 35 4.98 -9.12 -5.22
C GLU A 35 5.33 -8.80 -6.67
N TYR A 36 6.61 -8.92 -7.00
CA TYR A 36 7.03 -9.06 -8.39
C TYR A 36 6.72 -10.49 -8.85
N THR A 37 6.20 -10.63 -10.07
CA THR A 37 5.74 -11.92 -10.59
C THR A 37 6.82 -13.01 -10.49
N GLY A 38 6.50 -14.12 -9.81
CA GLY A 38 7.41 -15.26 -9.65
C GLY A 38 8.37 -15.14 -8.46
N GLU A 39 8.25 -14.09 -7.65
CA GLU A 39 9.08 -13.86 -6.47
C GLU A 39 8.28 -13.98 -5.17
N GLN A 40 8.98 -14.06 -4.05
CA GLN A 40 8.36 -14.07 -2.73
C GLN A 40 7.70 -12.71 -2.44
N THR A 41 6.49 -12.75 -1.90
CA THR A 41 5.77 -11.56 -1.43
C THR A 41 6.55 -10.86 -0.31
N ASN A 42 6.77 -9.56 -0.44
CA ASN A 42 7.17 -8.68 0.65
C ASN A 42 5.92 -8.29 1.46
N ASP A 43 5.99 -8.39 2.79
CA ASP A 43 4.90 -8.03 3.70
C ASP A 43 5.46 -7.09 4.78
N SER A 44 4.86 -5.90 4.92
CA SER A 44 5.30 -4.91 5.92
C SER A 44 4.85 -5.24 7.35
N GLY A 45 3.90 -6.17 7.51
CA GLY A 45 3.07 -6.26 8.72
C GLY A 45 2.20 -5.03 8.93
N TYR A 46 1.39 -5.03 9.99
CA TYR A 46 0.57 -3.88 10.37
C TYR A 46 1.38 -2.86 11.17
N ILE A 47 1.37 -1.62 10.68
CA ILE A 47 2.05 -0.48 11.30
C ILE A 47 1.00 0.58 11.65
N ASP A 48 1.07 1.17 12.84
CA ASP A 48 0.15 2.26 13.22
C ASP A 48 0.52 3.56 12.51
N PHE A 49 -0.48 4.30 12.03
CA PHE A 49 -0.36 5.63 11.43
C PHE A 49 -1.34 6.59 12.10
N LYS A 50 -0.85 7.74 12.52
CA LYS A 50 -1.69 8.91 12.86
C LYS A 50 -2.16 9.60 11.58
N PRO A 51 -3.20 10.46 11.64
CA PRO A 51 -3.54 11.33 10.53
C PRO A 51 -2.32 12.15 10.07
N GLY A 52 -1.98 12.07 8.79
CA GLY A 52 -0.87 12.81 8.20
C GLY A 52 0.51 12.16 8.36
N ASP A 53 0.63 11.03 9.07
CA ASP A 53 1.90 10.30 9.19
C ASP A 53 2.41 9.87 7.79
N SER A 54 3.73 9.96 7.60
CA SER A 54 4.47 9.39 6.47
C SER A 54 5.56 8.48 7.00
N LYS A 55 5.61 7.22 6.54
CA LYS A 55 6.57 6.22 7.03
C LYS A 55 7.13 5.38 5.90
N THR A 56 8.43 5.09 5.96
CA THR A 56 9.05 4.08 5.11
C THR A 56 8.60 2.70 5.58
N ILE A 57 8.02 1.91 4.68
CA ILE A 57 7.53 0.56 4.98
C ILE A 57 8.40 -0.54 4.38
N PHE A 58 9.10 -0.23 3.28
CA PHE A 58 10.12 -1.09 2.69
C PHE A 58 11.29 -0.22 2.28
N GLU A 59 12.48 -0.52 2.80
CA GLU A 59 13.71 0.14 2.31
C GLU A 59 13.99 -0.24 0.86
N LYS A 60 13.68 -1.48 0.48
CA LYS A 60 13.81 -2.00 -0.88
C LYS A 60 12.71 -3.02 -1.17
N VAL A 61 11.93 -2.76 -2.20
CA VAL A 61 11.25 -3.80 -2.98
C VAL A 61 11.99 -3.97 -4.28
N TYR A 62 12.16 -5.21 -4.73
CA TYR A 62 12.90 -5.48 -5.95
C TYR A 62 11.96 -5.81 -7.12
N PHE A 63 12.39 -5.42 -8.31
CA PHE A 63 11.68 -5.66 -9.56
C PHE A 63 12.67 -5.81 -10.71
N ASN A 64 12.19 -6.29 -11.87
CA ASN A 64 13.02 -6.45 -13.06
C ASN A 64 12.49 -5.59 -14.21
N THR A 65 13.40 -5.03 -14.99
CA THR A 65 13.12 -4.28 -16.22
C THR A 65 13.96 -4.81 -17.38
N GLY A 66 13.47 -4.65 -18.61
CA GLY A 66 14.19 -5.07 -19.81
C GLY A 66 13.22 -5.45 -20.93
N LEU A 67 13.73 -5.64 -22.14
CA LEU A 67 12.90 -5.93 -23.32
C LEU A 67 12.14 -7.26 -23.22
N PHE A 68 12.64 -8.20 -22.41
CA PHE A 68 12.05 -9.54 -22.25
C PHE A 68 11.40 -9.77 -20.87
N THR A 69 11.30 -8.74 -20.03
CA THR A 69 10.62 -8.91 -18.74
C THR A 69 9.11 -8.97 -18.94
N THR A 70 8.50 -10.08 -18.54
CA THR A 70 7.04 -10.28 -18.54
C THR A 70 6.42 -10.10 -17.15
N GLY A 71 7.25 -9.99 -16.12
CA GLY A 71 6.80 -9.83 -14.74
C GLY A 71 6.25 -8.43 -14.48
N VAL A 72 5.24 -8.38 -13.61
CA VAL A 72 4.59 -7.16 -13.16
C VAL A 72 4.62 -7.08 -11.63
N ASP A 73 4.65 -5.86 -11.12
CA ASP A 73 4.54 -5.55 -9.69
C ASP A 73 3.06 -5.53 -9.26
N ASN A 74 2.74 -6.41 -8.32
CA ASN A 74 1.41 -6.60 -7.75
C ASN A 74 1.41 -6.06 -6.31
N TRP A 75 0.36 -5.33 -5.97
CA TRP A 75 0.26 -4.61 -4.71
C TRP A 75 -1.07 -4.86 -4.01
N LYS A 76 -1.02 -4.90 -2.68
CA LYS A 76 -2.19 -4.82 -1.79
C LYS A 76 -1.90 -3.81 -0.70
N VAL A 77 -2.93 -3.06 -0.33
CA VAL A 77 -2.94 -2.24 0.87
C VAL A 77 -4.12 -2.67 1.71
N HIS A 78 -3.84 -3.11 2.93
CA HIS A 78 -4.85 -3.40 3.93
C HIS A 78 -4.83 -2.33 5.01
N GLY A 79 -5.97 -2.08 5.62
CA GLY A 79 -6.06 -1.18 6.75
C GLY A 79 -7.02 -1.65 7.82
N ILE A 80 -6.86 -1.14 9.03
CA ILE A 80 -7.84 -1.22 10.11
C ILE A 80 -7.97 0.18 10.66
N ARG A 81 -9.17 0.78 10.54
CA ARG A 81 -9.43 2.10 11.13
C ARG A 81 -9.43 1.98 12.64
N LEU A 82 -8.65 2.81 13.33
CA LEU A 82 -8.61 2.84 14.79
C LEU A 82 -9.66 3.83 15.30
N ILE A 83 -10.56 3.35 16.17
CA ILE A 83 -11.65 4.13 16.74
C ILE A 83 -11.23 4.62 18.12
N GLU A 84 -11.19 5.94 18.31
CA GLU A 84 -10.87 6.54 19.61
C GLU A 84 -12.00 6.27 20.61
N VAL A 85 -11.65 5.86 21.83
CA VAL A 85 -12.59 5.52 22.89
C VAL A 85 -12.12 6.11 24.22
N THR A 86 -13.04 6.23 25.18
CA THR A 86 -12.66 6.44 26.58
C THR A 86 -12.02 5.17 27.14
N PRO A 87 -11.04 5.28 28.05
CA PRO A 87 -10.36 4.12 28.61
C PRO A 87 -11.31 3.28 29.46
N ASP A 88 -11.86 2.23 28.88
CA ASP A 88 -12.60 1.20 29.59
C ASP A 88 -12.59 -0.13 28.83
N SER A 89 -11.48 -0.88 28.93
CA SER A 89 -11.43 -2.36 28.82
C SER A 89 -10.01 -2.87 28.51
N LYS A 90 -9.83 -4.19 28.70
CA LYS A 90 -8.65 -5.01 28.32
C LYS A 90 -8.31 -5.01 26.82
N TRP A 91 -9.17 -4.43 25.97
CA TRP A 91 -9.03 -4.46 24.50
C TRP A 91 -8.60 -3.11 23.91
N THR A 92 -8.40 -2.09 24.75
CA THR A 92 -7.97 -0.77 24.31
C THR A 92 -6.45 -0.72 24.13
N LYS A 93 -6.00 -0.10 23.04
CA LYS A 93 -4.58 0.20 22.76
C LYS A 93 -4.34 1.69 22.95
N MET A 94 -3.33 2.05 23.73
CA MET A 94 -2.94 3.44 23.90
C MET A 94 -1.96 3.87 22.79
N ILE A 95 -2.28 4.95 22.09
CA ILE A 95 -1.42 5.60 21.09
C ILE A 95 -1.39 7.09 21.40
N VAL A 96 -0.24 7.58 21.88
CA VAL A 96 -0.02 9.00 22.22
C VAL A 96 -1.11 9.55 23.15
N GLY A 97 -1.31 8.88 24.29
CA GLY A 97 -2.24 9.32 25.34
C GLY A 97 -3.73 9.18 25.01
N LYS A 98 -4.08 8.70 23.82
CA LYS A 98 -5.45 8.35 23.41
C LYS A 98 -5.62 6.84 23.38
N TYR A 99 -6.83 6.36 23.67
CA TYR A 99 -7.16 4.94 23.67
C TYR A 99 -7.96 4.60 22.41
N PHE A 100 -7.62 3.46 21.79
CA PHE A 100 -8.23 3.02 20.55
C PHE A 100 -8.63 1.56 20.59
N ILE A 101 -9.65 1.21 19.81
CA ILE A 101 -9.99 -0.17 19.45
C ILE A 101 -9.90 -0.35 17.94
N ASP A 102 -9.76 -1.61 17.51
CA ASP A 102 -9.78 -1.97 16.09
C ASP A 102 -11.20 -1.85 15.53
N GLY A 103 -11.37 -1.06 14.48
CA GLY A 103 -12.60 -0.94 13.72
C GLY A 103 -12.68 -1.95 12.57
N LEU A 104 -13.53 -1.65 11.57
CA LEU A 104 -13.66 -2.50 10.40
C LEU A 104 -12.38 -2.55 9.56
N PRO A 105 -12.03 -3.72 9.00
CA PRO A 105 -10.91 -3.86 8.08
C PRO A 105 -11.22 -3.19 6.73
N TYR A 106 -10.18 -2.69 6.07
CA TYR A 106 -10.19 -2.07 4.74
C TYR A 106 -9.24 -2.82 3.81
N LYS A 107 -9.55 -2.82 2.51
CA LYS A 107 -8.66 -3.34 1.47
C LYS A 107 -8.64 -2.46 0.23
N SER A 108 -7.50 -2.41 -0.44
CA SER A 108 -7.36 -1.87 -1.79
C SER A 108 -8.11 -2.75 -2.80
N GLY A 109 -8.78 -2.11 -3.75
CA GLY A 109 -9.39 -2.78 -4.89
C GLY A 109 -8.35 -3.32 -5.88
N HIS A 110 -8.80 -4.11 -6.83
CA HIS A 110 -7.99 -4.73 -7.86
C HIS A 110 -8.72 -4.68 -9.21
N GLY A 111 -8.02 -5.02 -10.30
CA GLY A 111 -8.65 -5.14 -11.62
C GLY A 111 -9.66 -6.30 -11.68
N LEU A 112 -10.46 -6.33 -12.76
CA LEU A 112 -11.41 -7.40 -13.05
C LEU A 112 -10.66 -8.76 -13.11
N LEU A 113 -11.18 -9.77 -12.40
CA LEU A 113 -10.59 -11.12 -12.25
C LEU A 113 -9.20 -11.17 -11.58
N ALA A 114 -8.64 -10.04 -11.15
CA ALA A 114 -7.41 -10.01 -10.38
C ALA A 114 -7.69 -10.17 -8.87
N GLN A 115 -6.64 -10.40 -8.09
CA GLN A 115 -6.68 -10.35 -6.62
C GLN A 115 -5.75 -9.27 -6.03
N TRP A 116 -4.96 -8.65 -6.90
CA TRP A 116 -3.95 -7.64 -6.57
C TRP A 116 -4.09 -6.44 -7.50
N LYS A 117 -3.70 -5.26 -7.02
CA LYS A 117 -3.60 -4.08 -7.87
C LYS A 117 -2.25 -4.10 -8.58
N LYS A 118 -2.26 -3.98 -9.90
CA LYS A 118 -1.02 -3.76 -10.67
C LYS A 118 -0.61 -2.29 -10.61
N HIS A 119 0.67 -2.05 -10.33
CA HIS A 119 1.33 -0.76 -10.48
C HIS A 119 2.80 -1.03 -10.80
N THR A 120 3.12 -1.05 -12.10
CA THR A 120 4.43 -1.49 -12.62
C THR A 120 5.51 -0.46 -12.34
N LEU A 121 6.59 -0.89 -11.69
CA LEU A 121 7.80 -0.11 -11.51
C LEU A 121 8.68 -0.21 -12.77
N ARG A 122 9.29 0.91 -13.16
CA ARG A 122 10.09 1.05 -14.38
C ARG A 122 11.52 1.45 -14.06
N ALA A 123 12.34 1.53 -15.10
CA ALA A 123 13.75 1.90 -14.94
C ALA A 123 13.93 3.25 -14.24
N ASP A 124 13.02 4.20 -14.46
CA ASP A 124 13.03 5.52 -13.83
C ASP A 124 12.72 5.50 -12.33
N ASP A 125 12.23 4.38 -11.81
CA ASP A 125 11.91 4.19 -10.38
C ASP A 125 13.08 3.56 -9.59
N ASP A 126 14.18 3.22 -10.26
CA ASP A 126 15.33 2.56 -9.64
C ASP A 126 16.04 3.45 -8.62
N GLY A 127 16.16 2.95 -7.40
CA GLY A 127 16.67 3.69 -6.26
C GLY A 127 15.81 4.88 -5.83
N GLN A 128 14.61 5.03 -6.41
CA GLN A 128 13.68 6.12 -6.10
C GLN A 128 12.60 5.69 -5.12
N GLU A 129 11.88 6.67 -4.59
CA GLU A 129 10.74 6.46 -3.71
C GLU A 129 9.44 6.30 -4.49
N THR A 130 8.75 5.19 -4.25
CA THR A 130 7.34 5.01 -4.59
C THR A 130 6.50 5.36 -3.35
N VAL A 131 5.62 6.35 -3.49
CA VAL A 131 4.75 6.83 -2.41
C VAL A 131 3.34 6.26 -2.58
N ILE A 132 2.87 5.57 -1.54
CA ILE A 132 1.51 5.06 -1.43
C ILE A 132 0.71 6.02 -0.55
N LYS A 133 -0.22 6.77 -1.14
CA LYS A 133 -1.13 7.66 -0.39
C LYS A 133 -2.45 6.96 -0.15
N VAL A 134 -2.84 6.84 1.12
CA VAL A 134 -4.09 6.19 1.53
C VAL A 134 -5.09 7.27 1.92
N PHE A 135 -6.16 7.40 1.14
CA PHE A 135 -7.29 8.30 1.37
C PHE A 135 -8.50 7.49 1.90
N PRO A 136 -9.58 8.15 2.36
CA PRO A 136 -10.73 7.45 2.94
C PRO A 136 -11.38 6.43 1.99
N THR A 137 -11.36 6.68 0.68
CA THR A 137 -12.06 5.87 -0.33
C THR A 137 -11.14 5.36 -1.44
N GLU A 138 -9.86 5.72 -1.44
CA GLU A 138 -8.92 5.33 -2.48
C GLU A 138 -7.47 5.19 -1.98
N VAL A 139 -6.68 4.42 -2.72
CA VAL A 139 -5.24 4.33 -2.59
C VAL A 139 -4.60 4.78 -3.91
N GLN A 140 -3.62 5.67 -3.81
CA GLN A 140 -2.79 6.10 -4.93
C GLN A 140 -1.37 5.54 -4.78
N PHE A 141 -0.88 4.86 -5.81
CA PHE A 141 0.51 4.44 -5.96
C PHE A 141 1.18 5.45 -6.89
N ILE A 142 2.24 6.11 -6.42
CA ILE A 142 2.90 7.21 -7.12
C ILE A 142 4.39 6.92 -7.17
N SER A 143 4.91 6.65 -8.35
CA SER A 143 6.33 6.53 -8.64
C SER A 143 6.75 7.62 -9.65
N PRO A 144 8.06 7.89 -9.82
CA PRO A 144 8.54 8.74 -10.91
C PRO A 144 7.97 8.39 -12.28
N SER A 145 7.80 7.09 -12.55
CA SER A 145 7.33 6.58 -13.85
C SER A 145 5.81 6.63 -14.05
N GLY A 146 5.04 6.91 -13.01
CA GLY A 146 3.60 7.12 -13.16
C GLY A 146 2.77 7.00 -11.89
N ARG A 147 1.45 7.11 -12.07
CA ARG A 147 0.46 7.00 -11.00
C ARG A 147 -0.55 5.91 -11.31
N SER A 148 -0.97 5.17 -10.29
CA SER A 148 -2.11 4.27 -10.36
C SER A 148 -3.02 4.47 -9.16
N THR A 149 -4.33 4.46 -9.39
CA THR A 149 -5.34 4.61 -8.32
C THR A 149 -6.21 3.37 -8.24
N THR A 150 -6.67 3.04 -7.04
CA THR A 150 -7.65 1.98 -6.78
C THR A 150 -8.54 2.36 -5.61
N VAL A 151 -9.73 1.76 -5.52
CA VAL A 151 -10.64 1.97 -4.40
C VAL A 151 -10.01 1.48 -3.09
N PHE A 152 -10.33 2.11 -1.97
CA PHE A 152 -10.05 1.64 -0.62
C PHE A 152 -11.38 1.51 0.10
N GLY A 153 -11.81 0.28 0.37
CA GLY A 153 -13.14 0.01 0.90
C GLY A 153 -13.10 -0.91 2.11
N THR A 154 -14.07 -0.76 3.00
CA THR A 154 -14.27 -1.66 4.13
C THR A 154 -14.65 -3.06 3.66
N VAL A 155 -14.08 -4.07 4.29
CA VAL A 155 -14.48 -5.46 4.15
C VAL A 155 -15.57 -5.72 5.18
N GLY A 156 -16.82 -5.85 4.73
CA GLY A 156 -17.96 -6.23 5.60
C GLY A 156 -19.10 -5.23 5.72
N GLU A 157 -19.10 -4.10 4.99
CA GLU A 157 -20.23 -3.13 5.01
C GLU A 157 -21.58 -3.73 4.57
N ASN A 158 -21.58 -4.86 3.84
CA ASN A 158 -22.81 -5.57 3.46
C ASN A 158 -23.35 -6.54 4.54
N ILE A 159 -22.72 -6.61 5.71
CA ILE A 159 -23.07 -7.57 6.79
C ILE A 159 -23.65 -6.84 8.01
N ILE A 160 -23.50 -5.51 8.09
CA ILE A 160 -24.03 -4.68 9.17
C ILE A 160 -25.04 -3.72 8.53
N PRO A 161 -26.30 -3.63 9.01
CA PRO A 161 -27.26 -2.68 8.48
C PRO A 161 -26.67 -1.26 8.47
N PHE A 162 -26.91 -0.49 7.40
CA PHE A 162 -26.39 0.87 7.22
C PHE A 162 -26.61 1.78 8.45
N SER A 163 -27.71 1.58 9.18
CA SER A 163 -28.08 2.30 10.40
C SER A 163 -27.25 1.95 11.64
N ALA A 164 -26.46 0.88 11.58
CA ALA A 164 -25.66 0.34 12.67
C ALA A 164 -24.15 0.50 12.42
N ASN A 165 -23.72 1.28 11.43
CA ASN A 165 -22.32 1.62 11.23
C ASN A 165 -21.96 2.87 12.07
N PRO A 166 -21.34 2.72 13.27
CA PRO A 166 -20.99 3.85 14.13
C PRO A 166 -19.91 4.76 13.50
N GLN A 167 -19.33 4.38 12.36
CA GLN A 167 -18.26 5.12 11.68
C GLN A 167 -18.77 6.22 10.72
N GLN A 168 -20.09 6.35 10.55
CA GLN A 168 -20.74 7.35 9.67
C GLN A 168 -21.42 8.51 10.41
N LYS A 169 -21.24 8.64 11.74
CA LYS A 169 -21.66 9.83 12.49
C LYS A 169 -20.61 10.94 12.47
#